data_AF-A0A956MKP7-F1
#
_entry.id   AF-A0A956MKP7-F1
#
_cell.length_a   1.000
_cell.length_b   1.000
_cell.length_c   1.000
_cell.angle_alpha   90.00
_cell.angle_beta   90.00
_cell.angle_gamma   90.00
#
_symmetry.space_group_name_H-M   'P 1'
#
loop_
_entity.id
_entity.type
_entity.pdbx_description
1 polymer ?
#
loop_
_entity_poly.entity_id
_entity_poly.type
_entity_poly.pdbx_seq_one_letter_code
_entity_poly.pdbx_strand_id
1 'polypeptide(L)'
;MSMELLAPLMFVAVFLVIFLGYPVAFALGGTSLAFAVIGVEMNHFDWHLFNAMPQRVFGIMSNYVLLAVPYFIFMGLILEKAKLAEDLLTTIGRLFGSLRGGLALGVVFVGALLAAATGVVGASVVAMGSISLPV
;
A
#
# COMPACT_ATOMS: atom_id res chain seq x y z
N MET A 1 -15.55 -31.08 1.10
CA MET A 1 -15.23 -30.07 2.14
C MET A 1 -16.53 -29.38 2.53
N SER A 2 -16.80 -29.17 3.82
CA SER A 2 -17.95 -28.37 4.23
C SER A 2 -17.74 -26.91 3.82
N MET A 3 -18.83 -26.21 3.49
CA MET A 3 -18.80 -24.79 3.09
C MET A 3 -18.09 -23.91 4.12
N GLU A 4 -18.23 -24.27 5.41
CA GLU A 4 -17.64 -23.57 6.55
C GLU A 4 -16.10 -23.62 6.56
N LEU A 5 -15.50 -24.66 5.99
CA LEU A 5 -14.03 -24.80 5.96
C LEU A 5 -13.39 -24.09 4.77
N LEU A 6 -14.15 -23.79 3.71
CA LEU A 6 -13.63 -23.21 2.48
C LEU A 6 -13.06 -21.80 2.71
N ALA A 7 -13.78 -20.96 3.45
CA ALA A 7 -13.38 -19.57 3.70
C ALA A 7 -12.14 -19.43 4.62
N PRO A 8 -12.06 -20.12 5.77
CA PRO A 8 -10.83 -20.14 6.58
C PRO A 8 -9.62 -20.65 5.79
N LEU A 9 -9.81 -21.67 4.96
CA LEU A 9 -8.73 -22.28 4.18
C LEU A 9 -8.26 -21.35 3.06
N MET A 10 -9.18 -20.60 2.41
CA MET A 10 -8.84 -19.53 1.47
C MET A 10 -8.01 -18.43 2.16
N PHE A 11 -8.42 -18.04 3.37
CA PHE A 11 -7.71 -17.01 4.13
C PHE A 11 -6.28 -17.44 4.44
N VAL A 12 -6.08 -18.65 4.98
CA VAL A 12 -4.74 -19.19 5.25
C VAL A 12 -3.93 -19.29 3.96
N ALA A 13 -4.52 -19.76 2.86
CA ALA A 13 -3.85 -19.86 1.57
C ALA A 13 -3.36 -18.50 1.04
N VAL A 14 -4.19 -17.44 1.16
CA VAL A 14 -3.79 -16.06 0.80
C VAL A 14 -2.54 -15.65 1.55
N PHE A 15 -2.50 -15.85 2.88
CA PHE A 15 -1.33 -15.47 3.69
C PHE A 15 -0.09 -16.24 3.28
N LEU A 16 -0.21 -17.54 3.03
CA LEU A 16 0.92 -18.33 2.55
C LEU A 16 1.46 -17.77 1.23
N VAL A 17 0.60 -17.50 0.24
CA VAL A 17 1.03 -16.94 -1.04
C VAL A 17 1.68 -15.55 -0.88
N ILE A 18 1.17 -14.72 0.03
CA ILE A 18 1.80 -13.43 0.36
C ILE A 18 3.19 -13.64 0.98
N PHE A 19 3.35 -14.59 1.90
CA PHE A 19 4.64 -14.90 2.54
C PHE A 19 5.67 -15.51 1.60
N LEU A 20 5.24 -16.12 0.48
CA LEU A 20 6.13 -16.54 -0.60
C LEU A 20 6.74 -15.35 -1.37
N GLY A 21 6.33 -14.11 -1.09
CA GLY A 21 6.87 -12.90 -1.71
C GLY A 21 6.21 -12.54 -3.05
N TYR A 22 5.08 -13.17 -3.40
CA TYR A 22 4.32 -12.78 -4.59
C TYR A 22 3.63 -11.42 -4.38
N PRO A 23 3.50 -10.57 -5.43
CA PRO A 23 2.82 -9.30 -5.29
C PRO A 23 1.37 -9.48 -4.83
N VAL A 24 0.97 -8.68 -3.83
CA VAL A 24 -0.30 -8.84 -3.09
C VAL A 24 -1.53 -8.86 -4.00
N ALA A 25 -1.54 -8.07 -5.08
CA ALA A 25 -2.64 -8.04 -6.04
C ALA A 25 -2.90 -9.41 -6.69
N PHE A 26 -1.82 -10.09 -7.11
CA PHE A 26 -1.91 -11.43 -7.70
C PHE A 26 -2.18 -12.50 -6.66
N ALA A 27 -1.64 -12.34 -5.45
CA ALA A 27 -1.94 -13.24 -4.35
C ALA A 27 -3.46 -13.25 -4.07
N LEU A 28 -4.05 -12.08 -3.77
CA LEU A 28 -5.49 -11.96 -3.48
C LEU A 28 -6.37 -12.39 -4.65
N GLY A 29 -6.09 -11.88 -5.85
CA GLY A 29 -6.86 -12.19 -7.05
C GLY A 29 -6.78 -13.67 -7.42
N GLY A 30 -5.57 -14.21 -7.51
CA GLY A 30 -5.32 -15.60 -7.91
C GLY A 30 -5.89 -16.61 -6.93
N THR A 31 -5.66 -16.45 -5.62
CA THR A 31 -6.22 -17.36 -4.63
C THR A 31 -7.75 -17.29 -4.56
N SER A 32 -8.33 -16.08 -4.70
CA SER A 32 -9.80 -15.95 -4.71
C SER A 32 -10.43 -16.65 -5.92
N LEU A 33 -9.81 -16.55 -7.10
CA LEU A 33 -10.26 -17.25 -8.31
C LEU A 33 -10.08 -18.77 -8.18
N ALA A 34 -8.95 -19.23 -7.65
CA ALA A 34 -8.69 -20.65 -7.43
C ALA A 34 -9.72 -21.27 -6.48
N PHE A 35 -10.01 -20.60 -5.36
CA PHE A 35 -11.02 -21.06 -4.41
C PHE A 35 -12.46 -20.94 -4.95
N ALA A 36 -12.73 -19.96 -5.82
CA ALA A 36 -14.01 -19.88 -6.51
C ALA A 36 -14.21 -21.10 -7.42
N VAL A 37 -13.21 -21.51 -8.20
CA VAL A 37 -13.28 -22.73 -9.04
C VAL A 37 -13.44 -23.98 -8.18
N ILE A 38 -12.67 -24.12 -7.10
CA ILE A 38 -12.80 -25.25 -6.16
C ILE A 38 -14.21 -25.30 -5.56
N GLY A 39 -14.80 -24.16 -5.23
CA GLY A 39 -16.17 -24.10 -4.71
C GLY A 39 -17.23 -24.47 -5.76
N VAL A 40 -16.98 -24.20 -7.05
CA VAL A 40 -17.87 -24.66 -8.14
C VAL A 40 -17.78 -26.18 -8.32
N GLU A 41 -16.58 -26.76 -8.36
CA GLU A 41 -16.38 -28.21 -8.46
C GLU A 41 -17.00 -28.98 -7.29
N MET A 42 -17.04 -28.36 -6.10
CA MET A 42 -17.69 -28.93 -4.92
C MET A 42 -19.20 -28.68 -4.85
N ASN A 43 -19.82 -28.14 -5.91
CA ASN A 43 -21.24 -27.80 -6.01
C ASN A 43 -21.73 -26.78 -4.96
N HIS A 44 -20.83 -25.93 -4.43
CA HIS A 44 -21.19 -24.85 -3.51
C HIS A 44 -21.50 -23.53 -4.23
N PHE A 45 -20.96 -23.35 -5.44
CA PHE A 45 -21.18 -22.18 -6.29
C PHE A 45 -21.56 -22.59 -7.72
N ASP A 46 -22.21 -21.67 -8.44
CA ASP A 46 -22.50 -21.80 -9.86
C ASP A 46 -21.47 -21.00 -10.68
N TRP A 47 -21.09 -21.53 -11.85
CA TRP A 47 -20.31 -20.83 -12.87
C TRP A 47 -20.91 -19.47 -13.24
N HIS A 48 -22.24 -19.31 -13.14
CA HIS A 48 -22.90 -18.03 -13.39
C HIS A 48 -22.38 -16.88 -12.50
N LEU A 49 -21.84 -17.17 -11.31
CA LEU A 49 -21.28 -16.17 -10.40
C LEU A 49 -20.11 -15.40 -11.03
N PHE A 50 -19.36 -16.03 -11.95
CA PHE A 50 -18.24 -15.38 -12.63
C PHE A 50 -18.70 -14.29 -13.61
N ASN A 51 -19.95 -14.32 -14.09
CA ASN A 51 -20.50 -13.26 -14.93
C ASN A 51 -20.65 -11.92 -14.19
N ALA A 52 -20.71 -11.95 -12.85
CA ALA A 52 -20.72 -10.73 -12.04
C ALA A 52 -19.33 -10.10 -11.87
N MET A 53 -18.25 -10.80 -12.23
CA MET A 53 -16.88 -10.32 -12.03
C MET A 53 -16.56 -9.05 -12.84
N PRO A 54 -16.86 -8.96 -14.15
CA PRO A 54 -16.63 -7.73 -14.91
C PRO A 54 -17.33 -6.53 -14.27
N GLN A 55 -18.59 -6.70 -13.87
CA GLN A 55 -19.36 -5.61 -13.28
C GLN A 55 -18.82 -5.19 -11.90
N ARG A 56 -18.33 -6.13 -11.08
CA ARG A 56 -17.61 -5.80 -9.85
C ARG A 56 -16.31 -5.05 -10.12
N VAL A 57 -15.52 -5.50 -11.08
CA VAL A 57 -14.24 -4.84 -11.45
C VAL A 57 -14.50 -3.42 -11.94
N PHE A 58 -15.44 -3.23 -12.86
CA PHE A 58 -15.83 -1.90 -13.34
C PHE A 58 -16.39 -1.01 -12.21
N GLY A 59 -17.18 -1.59 -11.30
CA GLY A 59 -17.69 -0.87 -10.13
C GLY A 59 -16.59 -0.40 -9.16
N ILE A 60 -15.50 -1.17 -9.02
CA ILE A 60 -14.34 -0.74 -8.24
C ILE A 60 -13.56 0.34 -9.01
N MET A 61 -13.31 0.16 -10.31
CA MET A 61 -12.58 1.12 -11.13
C MET A 61 -13.27 2.49 -11.25
N SER A 62 -14.61 2.52 -11.19
CA SER A 62 -15.39 3.76 -11.20
C SER A 62 -15.46 4.46 -9.84
N ASN A 63 -14.82 3.91 -8.80
CA ASN A 63 -14.83 4.49 -7.47
C ASN A 63 -14.00 5.79 -7.44
N TYR A 64 -14.67 6.91 -7.12
CA TYR A 64 -14.05 8.22 -7.03
C TYR A 64 -12.92 8.30 -5.98
N VAL A 65 -12.93 7.43 -4.96
CA VAL A 65 -11.85 7.35 -3.96
C VAL A 65 -10.53 6.94 -4.61
N LEU A 66 -10.57 6.17 -5.71
CA LEU A 66 -9.35 5.82 -6.44
C LEU A 66 -8.70 7.02 -7.12
N LEU A 67 -9.43 8.12 -7.36
CA LEU A 67 -8.83 9.39 -7.81
C LEU A 67 -7.88 9.98 -6.76
N ALA A 68 -8.02 9.60 -5.48
CA ALA A 68 -7.07 10.01 -4.45
C ALA A 68 -5.65 9.53 -4.75
N VAL A 69 -5.46 8.35 -5.36
CA VAL A 69 -4.13 7.79 -5.68
C VAL A 69 -3.31 8.72 -6.59
N PRO A 70 -3.80 9.12 -7.80
CA PRO A 70 -3.06 10.06 -8.64
C PRO A 70 -2.93 11.44 -8.00
N TYR A 71 -3.91 11.91 -7.23
CA TYR A 71 -3.80 13.19 -6.53
C TYR A 71 -2.73 13.17 -5.42
N PHE A 72 -2.59 12.06 -4.69
CA PHE A 72 -1.52 11.88 -3.71
C PHE A 72 -0.14 11.82 -4.37
N ILE A 73 -0.02 11.10 -5.50
CA ILE A 73 1.22 11.08 -6.29
C ILE A 73 1.55 12.50 -6.80
N PHE A 74 0.56 13.22 -7.33
CA PHE A 74 0.74 14.59 -7.82
C PHE A 74 1.18 15.54 -6.71
N MET A 75 0.55 15.49 -5.54
CA MET A 75 0.94 16.30 -4.39
C MET A 75 2.36 15.95 -3.93
N GLY A 76 2.70 14.65 -3.86
CA GLY A 76 4.05 14.21 -3.52
C GLY A 76 5.10 14.76 -4.48
N LEU A 77 4.83 14.72 -5.79
CA LEU A 77 5.71 15.29 -6.80
C LEU A 77 5.83 16.81 -6.67
N ILE A 78 4.76 17.54 -6.35
CA ILE A 78 4.82 18.98 -6.10
C ILE A 78 5.73 19.27 -4.90
N LEU A 79 5.53 18.57 -3.78
CA LEU A 79 6.32 18.78 -2.56
C LEU A 79 7.82 18.46 -2.78
N GLU A 80 8.11 17.41 -3.54
CA GLU A 80 9.48 17.04 -3.94
C GLU A 80 10.10 18.11 -4.85
N LYS A 81 9.41 18.51 -5.93
CA LYS A 81 9.89 19.51 -6.89
C LYS A 81 10.07 20.90 -6.26
N ALA A 82 9.23 21.26 -5.31
CA ALA A 82 9.29 22.54 -4.60
C ALA A 82 10.38 22.57 -3.51
N LYS A 83 11.09 21.46 -3.26
CA LYS A 83 12.08 21.30 -2.18
C LYS A 83 11.54 21.58 -0.77
N LEU A 84 10.22 21.65 -0.60
CA LEU A 84 9.56 21.83 0.69
C LEU A 84 9.99 20.75 1.69
N ALA A 85 10.21 19.52 1.22
CA ALA A 85 10.68 18.43 2.04
C ALA A 85 12.06 18.67 2.66
N GLU A 86 12.99 19.23 1.88
CA GLU A 86 14.37 19.52 2.29
C GLU A 86 14.41 20.73 3.25
N ASP A 87 13.67 21.78 2.92
CA ASP A 87 13.54 22.98 3.75
C ASP A 87 12.92 22.66 5.13
N LEU A 88 11.91 21.78 5.16
CA LEU A 88 11.32 21.29 6.41
C LEU A 88 12.31 20.46 7.22
N LEU A 89 13.04 19.54 6.59
CA LEU A 89 14.04 18.71 7.27
C LEU A 89 15.16 19.54 7.88
N THR A 90 15.70 20.51 7.14
CA THR A 90 16.76 21.40 7.62
C THR A 90 16.28 22.32 8.74
N THR A 91 15.05 22.84 8.66
CA THR A 91 14.45 23.70 9.69
C THR A 91 14.22 22.93 10.99
N ILE A 92 13.65 21.71 10.90
CA ILE A 92 13.44 20.85 12.07
C ILE A 92 14.79 20.37 12.63
N GLY A 93 15.76 20.04 11.77
CA GLY A 93 17.13 19.71 12.19
C GLY A 93 17.80 20.85 12.98
N ARG A 94 17.60 22.12 12.60
CA ARG A 94 18.06 23.29 13.37
C ARG A 94 17.29 23.47 14.67
N LEU A 95 15.98 23.24 14.66
CA LEU A 95 15.12 23.36 15.84
C LEU A 95 15.48 22.34 16.94
N PHE A 96 15.75 21.10 16.55
CA PHE A 96 16.11 20.02 17.49
C PHE A 96 17.62 19.83 17.63
N GLY A 97 18.47 20.55 16.89
CA GLY A 97 19.92 20.33 16.84
C GLY A 97 20.68 20.49 18.16
N SER A 98 20.10 21.21 19.13
CA SER A 98 20.65 21.35 20.50
C SER A 98 20.42 20.10 21.36
N LEU A 99 19.52 19.20 20.97
CA LEU A 99 19.25 17.94 21.66
C LEU A 99 20.16 16.84 21.09
N ARG A 100 20.73 16.02 21.98
CA ARG A 100 21.44 14.80 21.59
C ARG A 100 20.48 13.88 20.83
N GLY A 101 20.75 13.62 19.55
CA GLY A 101 19.85 12.86 18.65
C GLY A 101 18.78 13.70 17.94
N GLY A 102 18.84 15.02 18.03
CA GLY A 102 17.85 15.93 17.41
C GLY A 102 17.65 15.76 15.91
N LEU A 103 18.72 15.43 15.18
CA LEU A 103 18.64 15.08 13.76
C LEU A 103 17.80 13.82 13.52
N ALA A 104 17.95 12.77 14.34
CA ALA A 104 17.17 11.54 14.23
C ALA A 104 15.68 11.79 14.53
N LEU A 105 15.38 12.60 15.55
CA LEU A 105 14.01 13.04 15.84
C LEU A 105 13.42 13.84 14.67
N GLY A 106 14.20 14.71 14.05
CA GLY A 106 13.78 15.48 12.89
C GLY A 106 13.44 14.61 11.69
N VAL A 107 14.26 13.60 11.39
CA VAL A 107 14.01 12.64 10.31
C VAL A 107 12.73 11.83 10.56
N VAL A 108 12.51 11.34 11.78
CA VAL A 108 11.29 10.58 12.11
C VAL A 108 10.05 11.47 11.99
N PHE A 109 10.10 12.70 12.51
CA PHE A 109 8.95 13.59 12.54
C PHE A 109 8.58 14.11 11.14
N VAL A 110 9.58 14.58 10.39
CA VAL A 110 9.39 15.04 9.01
C VAL A 110 9.03 13.86 8.10
N GLY A 111 9.67 12.71 8.29
CA GLY A 111 9.34 11.47 7.59
C GLY A 111 7.90 11.04 7.79
N ALA A 112 7.41 11.05 9.02
CA ALA A 112 6.02 10.75 9.33
C ALA A 112 5.04 11.76 8.69
N LEU A 113 5.33 13.07 8.79
CA LEU A 113 4.52 14.13 8.21
C LEU A 113 4.42 14.02 6.69
N LEU A 114 5.56 13.83 6.01
CA LEU A 114 5.55 13.74 4.55
C LEU A 114 4.97 12.42 4.06
N ALA A 115 5.25 11.29 4.73
CA ALA A 115 4.66 10.00 4.36
C ALA A 115 3.13 10.01 4.52
N ALA A 116 2.62 10.65 5.57
CA ALA A 116 1.18 10.81 5.79
C ALA A 116 0.54 11.69 4.70
N ALA A 117 1.24 12.72 4.24
CA ALA A 117 0.76 13.58 3.17
C ALA A 117 0.80 12.87 1.80
N THR A 118 1.93 12.29 1.41
CA THR A 118 2.13 11.77 0.03
C THR A 118 1.56 10.38 -0.21
N GLY A 119 1.24 9.63 0.85
CA GLY A 119 0.67 8.28 0.74
C GLY A 119 1.62 7.21 0.17
N VAL A 120 2.87 7.56 -0.15
CA VAL A 120 3.88 6.65 -0.73
C VAL A 120 5.08 6.52 0.21
N VAL A 121 5.05 5.51 1.07
CA VAL A 121 6.10 5.29 2.09
C VAL A 121 7.45 4.92 1.46
N GLY A 122 7.46 4.09 0.41
CA GLY A 122 8.71 3.54 -0.16
C GLY A 122 9.62 4.59 -0.81
N ALA A 123 9.07 5.45 -1.66
CA ALA A 123 9.85 6.47 -2.37
C ALA A 123 10.38 7.56 -1.41
N SER A 124 9.55 8.00 -0.46
CA SER A 124 9.94 9.03 0.51
C SER A 124 11.04 8.55 1.46
N VAL A 125 11.00 7.29 1.91
CA VAL A 125 12.05 6.72 2.78
C VAL A 125 13.40 6.64 2.06
N VAL A 126 13.43 6.28 0.77
CA VAL A 126 14.69 6.23 0.00
C VAL A 126 15.27 7.64 -0.20
N ALA A 127 14.43 8.60 -0.58
CA ALA A 127 14.86 9.99 -0.75
C ALA A 127 15.38 10.60 0.56
N MET A 128 14.62 10.45 1.65
CA MET A 128 15.06 10.92 2.98
C MET A 128 16.29 10.18 3.48
N GLY A 129 16.42 8.87 3.21
CA GLY A 129 17.62 8.10 3.49
C GLY A 129 18.86 8.68 2.77
N SER A 130 18.73 9.03 1.49
CA SER A 130 19.82 9.68 0.74
C SER A 130 20.14 11.11 1.21
N ILE A 131 19.14 11.86 1.68
CA ILE A 131 19.32 13.24 2.17
C ILE A 131 19.88 13.25 3.61
N SER A 132 19.55 12.25 4.41
CA SER A 132 19.97 12.13 5.83
C SER A 132 21.25 11.31 6.04
N LEU A 133 21.69 10.56 5.03
CA LEU A 133 23.00 9.91 5.03
C LEU A 133 24.08 11.00 5.08
N PRO A 134 24.90 11.06 6.14
CA PRO A 134 25.99 12.01 6.22
C PRO A 134 27.03 11.67 5.14
N VAL A 135 27.44 12.67 4.39
CA VAL A 135 28.73 12.68 3.67
C VAL A 135 29.81 13.07 4.67
#